data_AF-A0A1Z4R2I8-F1
#
_entry.id   AF-A0A1Z4R2I8-F1
#
_cell.length_a   1.000
_cell.length_b   1.000
_cell.length_c   1.000
_cell.angle_alpha   90.00
_cell.angle_beta   90.00
_cell.angle_gamma   90.00
#
_symmetry.space_group_name_H-M   'P 1'
#
loop_
_entity.id
_entity.type
_entity.pdbx_description
1 polymer ?
#
loop_
_entity_poly.entity_id
_entity_poly.type
_entity_poly.pdbx_seq_one_letter_code
_entity_poly.pdbx_strand_id
1 'polypeptide(L)'
;MVGTINLAMQATYTDNTGVLWTYFQDNDAPSVYYIVPRPVFSIPQNGVAQFHLTEWVDGNGEFLSAQCQLATMLTVPDAVIQAVGSALQQKGVAEPNYQAINFLDITKDGVDPNQAFLNYADAGGMFSRTVATTPSLSGNQTAAFNLSSLTQSEVNFFKAYFSGATNAGSVQVSYQLTALARLGTITARVQFDSQAAFNYQRTYKWVRS
;
A
#
# COMPACT_ATOMS: atom_id res chain seq x y z
N MET A 1 -11.00 -7.91 -18.13
CA MET A 1 -12.03 -7.47 -17.16
C MET A 1 -11.25 -6.86 -16.00
N VAL A 2 -11.54 -5.63 -15.58
CA VAL A 2 -10.88 -5.04 -14.40
C VAL A 2 -11.53 -5.70 -13.18
N GLY A 3 -10.79 -6.56 -12.49
CA GLY A 3 -11.30 -7.25 -11.33
C GLY A 3 -11.58 -6.29 -10.17
N THR A 4 -12.48 -6.72 -9.28
CA THR A 4 -12.99 -5.88 -8.18
C THR A 4 -12.77 -6.59 -6.86
N ILE A 5 -12.09 -5.92 -5.94
CA ILE A 5 -11.76 -6.48 -4.62
C ILE A 5 -13.03 -6.68 -3.79
N ASN A 6 -13.21 -7.87 -3.20
CA ASN A 6 -14.25 -8.13 -2.22
C ASN A 6 -13.73 -7.82 -0.80
N LEU A 7 -14.16 -6.71 -0.23
CA LEU A 7 -13.71 -6.27 1.09
C LEU A 7 -14.19 -7.17 2.24
N ALA A 8 -15.25 -7.96 2.03
CA ALA A 8 -15.74 -8.92 3.02
C ALA A 8 -14.86 -10.18 3.09
N MET A 9 -14.09 -10.47 2.03
CA MET A 9 -13.25 -11.65 1.90
C MET A 9 -11.76 -11.28 1.98
N GLN A 10 -11.41 -10.54 3.03
CA GLN A 10 -10.05 -10.20 3.39
C GLN A 10 -9.45 -11.27 4.29
N ALA A 11 -8.19 -11.62 4.04
CA ALA A 11 -7.40 -12.43 4.95
C ALA A 11 -5.93 -11.98 4.95
N THR A 12 -5.15 -12.54 5.87
CA THR A 12 -3.74 -12.21 6.04
C THR A 12 -2.87 -13.45 6.08
N TYR A 13 -1.59 -13.27 5.77
CA TYR A 13 -0.53 -14.27 5.87
C TYR A 13 0.72 -13.60 6.44
N THR A 14 1.34 -14.21 7.45
CA THR A 14 2.63 -13.73 7.98
C THR A 14 3.75 -14.62 7.44
N ASP A 15 4.74 -14.04 6.78
CA ASP A 15 5.88 -14.80 6.27
C ASP A 15 6.90 -15.13 7.37
N ASN A 16 7.93 -15.89 7.00
CA ASN A 16 9.00 -16.30 7.91
C ASN A 16 9.88 -15.14 8.44
N THR A 17 9.77 -13.95 7.87
CA THR A 17 10.43 -12.73 8.33
C THR A 17 9.57 -11.94 9.33
N GLY A 18 8.34 -12.40 9.58
CA GLY A 18 7.37 -11.73 10.44
C GLY A 18 6.58 -10.64 9.73
N VAL A 19 6.70 -10.51 8.41
CA VAL A 19 5.94 -9.53 7.62
C VAL A 19 4.51 -10.03 7.39
N LEU A 20 3.55 -9.16 7.67
CA LEU A 20 2.13 -9.38 7.40
C LEU A 20 1.77 -8.96 5.95
N TRP A 21 1.21 -9.90 5.21
CA TRP A 21 0.66 -9.73 3.86
C TRP A 21 -0.86 -9.81 3.92
N THR A 22 -1.53 -8.84 3.31
CA THR A 22 -3.00 -8.83 3.17
C THR A 22 -3.37 -9.29 1.77
N TYR A 23 -4.39 -10.12 1.66
CA TYR A 23 -4.95 -10.52 0.38
C TYR A 23 -6.47 -10.54 0.40
N PHE A 24 -7.05 -10.39 -0.77
CA PHE A 24 -8.49 -10.33 -1.00
C PHE A 24 -8.90 -11.28 -2.09
N GLN A 25 -10.12 -11.81 -1.99
CA GLN A 25 -10.76 -12.51 -3.10
C GLN A 25 -11.37 -11.49 -4.08
N ASP A 26 -11.45 -11.84 -5.36
CA ASP A 26 -12.26 -11.11 -6.33
C ASP A 26 -13.75 -11.29 -6.06
N ASN A 27 -14.53 -10.23 -6.30
CA ASN A 27 -15.97 -10.22 -6.07
C ASN A 27 -16.74 -11.09 -7.06
N ASP A 28 -16.29 -11.14 -8.31
CA ASP A 28 -17.00 -11.76 -9.43
C ASP A 28 -16.38 -13.11 -9.82
N ALA A 29 -15.13 -13.36 -9.42
CA ALA A 29 -14.39 -14.61 -9.68
C ALA A 29 -13.82 -15.22 -8.38
N PRO A 30 -14.53 -16.16 -7.72
CA PRO A 30 -14.12 -16.71 -6.42
C PRO A 30 -12.77 -17.46 -6.42
N SER A 31 -12.23 -17.85 -7.58
CA SER A 31 -10.89 -18.43 -7.69
C SER A 31 -9.78 -17.38 -7.84
N VAL A 32 -10.11 -16.10 -8.08
CA VAL A 32 -9.13 -15.03 -8.28
C VAL A 32 -8.85 -14.31 -6.96
N TYR A 33 -7.57 -14.08 -6.68
CA TYR A 33 -7.10 -13.42 -5.47
C TYR A 33 -6.09 -12.33 -5.80
N TYR A 34 -6.14 -11.27 -5.00
CA TYR A 34 -5.25 -10.11 -5.05
C TYR A 34 -4.44 -10.03 -3.78
N ILE A 35 -3.11 -10.02 -3.89
CA ILE A 35 -2.22 -9.79 -2.74
C ILE A 35 -1.79 -8.33 -2.78
N VAL A 36 -1.88 -7.64 -1.64
CA VAL A 36 -1.42 -6.25 -1.52
C VAL A 36 0.11 -6.22 -1.64
N PRO A 37 0.66 -5.61 -2.70
CA PRO A 37 2.10 -5.57 -2.88
C PRO A 37 2.74 -4.59 -1.88
N ARG A 38 4.04 -4.76 -1.64
CA ARG A 38 4.82 -3.91 -0.74
C ARG A 38 5.93 -3.19 -1.51
N PRO A 39 6.29 -1.96 -1.10
CA PRO A 39 7.40 -1.26 -1.70
C PRO A 39 8.73 -1.95 -1.38
N VAL A 40 9.53 -2.16 -2.42
CA VAL A 40 10.92 -2.59 -2.34
C VAL A 40 11.78 -1.64 -3.17
N PHE A 41 13.08 -1.53 -2.87
CA PHE A 41 13.99 -0.82 -3.76
C PHE A 41 13.97 -1.46 -5.15
N SER A 42 13.92 -0.62 -6.18
CA SER A 42 13.93 -1.07 -7.55
C SER A 42 15.28 -1.67 -7.86
N ILE A 43 15.34 -2.96 -8.16
CA ILE A 43 16.53 -3.66 -8.63
C ILE A 43 16.33 -3.92 -10.13
N PRO A 44 17.04 -3.23 -11.04
CA PRO A 44 17.01 -3.51 -12.46
C PRO A 44 17.61 -4.90 -12.75
N GLN A 45 17.50 -5.35 -14.00
CA GLN A 45 18.06 -6.64 -14.45
C GLN A 45 19.57 -6.79 -14.20
N ASN A 46 20.30 -5.68 -13.97
CA ASN A 46 21.72 -5.69 -13.62
C ASN A 46 21.98 -6.05 -12.14
N GLY A 47 20.94 -6.25 -11.32
CA GLY A 47 21.05 -6.71 -9.94
C GLY A 47 21.46 -5.63 -8.92
N VAL A 48 21.60 -4.36 -9.33
CA VAL A 48 22.02 -3.27 -8.43
C VAL A 48 20.84 -2.37 -8.12
N ALA A 49 20.46 -2.26 -6.85
CA ALA A 49 19.40 -1.34 -6.44
C ALA A 49 19.63 0.07 -7.02
N GLN A 50 18.58 0.67 -7.58
CA GLN A 50 18.63 2.04 -8.12
C GLN A 50 18.72 3.02 -6.95
N PHE A 51 19.94 3.24 -6.48
CA PHE A 51 20.33 4.29 -5.55
C PHE A 51 21.60 4.93 -6.09
N HIS A 52 21.53 6.23 -6.36
CA HIS A 52 22.64 7.02 -6.86
C HIS A 52 22.74 8.32 -6.07
N LEU A 53 23.85 8.49 -5.36
CA LEU A 53 24.18 9.73 -4.66
C LEU A 53 25.36 10.38 -5.37
N THR A 54 25.16 11.59 -5.89
CA THR A 54 26.22 12.40 -6.49
C THR A 54 26.50 13.59 -5.59
N GLU A 55 27.77 13.79 -5.26
CA GLU A 55 28.25 14.91 -4.45
C GLU A 55 29.19 15.77 -5.31
N TRP A 56 29.01 17.08 -5.23
CA TRP A 56 29.91 18.05 -5.83
C TRP A 56 30.63 18.81 -4.71
N VAL A 57 31.95 18.89 -4.85
CA VAL A 57 32.85 19.58 -3.93
C VAL A 57 33.64 20.65 -4.69
N ASP A 58 34.17 21.63 -3.96
CA ASP A 58 35.04 22.66 -4.52
C ASP A 58 36.48 22.15 -4.75
N GLY A 59 37.38 23.02 -5.21
CA GLY A 59 38.79 22.69 -5.43
C GLY A 59 39.56 22.33 -4.15
N ASN A 60 39.02 22.61 -2.97
CA ASN A 60 39.57 22.27 -1.66
C ASN A 60 38.92 21.02 -1.04
N GLY A 61 37.91 20.44 -1.71
CA GLY A 61 37.15 19.30 -1.22
C GLY A 61 36.01 19.67 -0.27
N GLU A 62 35.64 20.95 -0.17
CA GLU A 62 34.50 21.40 0.62
C GLU A 62 33.18 21.12 -0.11
N PHE A 63 32.16 20.71 0.64
CA PHE A 63 30.85 20.39 0.09
C PHE A 63 30.19 21.60 -0.58
N LEU A 64 29.74 21.44 -1.83
CA LEU A 64 28.97 22.44 -2.57
C LEU A 64 27.50 22.07 -2.68
N SER A 65 27.21 20.87 -3.17
CA SER A 65 25.84 20.39 -3.36
C SER A 65 25.81 18.88 -3.55
N ALA A 66 24.62 18.29 -3.45
CA ALA A 66 24.41 16.90 -3.80
C ALA A 66 22.99 16.65 -4.35
N GLN A 67 22.90 15.56 -5.11
CA GLN A 67 21.65 14.97 -5.56
C GLN A 67 21.60 13.49 -5.19
N CYS A 68 20.42 13.00 -4.87
CA CYS A 68 20.16 11.59 -4.69
C CYS A 68 19.01 11.15 -5.59
N GLN A 69 19.19 10.03 -6.28
CA GLN A 69 18.16 9.36 -7.03
C GLN A 69 17.93 8.00 -6.42
N LEU A 70 16.68 7.68 -6.12
CA LEU A 70 16.31 6.33 -5.75
C LEU A 70 14.98 5.95 -6.38
N ALA A 71 14.82 4.66 -6.69
CA ALA A 71 13.56 4.15 -7.17
C ALA A 71 13.07 3.00 -6.30
N THR A 72 11.75 2.93 -6.13
CA THR A 72 11.08 1.80 -5.49
C THR A 72 10.03 1.24 -6.43
N MET A 73 9.70 -0.02 -6.26
CA MET A 73 8.61 -0.69 -6.99
C MET A 73 7.76 -1.49 -6.01
N LEU A 74 6.51 -1.73 -6.39
CA LEU A 74 5.61 -2.61 -5.66
C LEU A 74 5.83 -4.05 -6.12
N THR A 75 6.01 -4.96 -5.17
CA THR A 75 6.18 -6.38 -5.48
C THR A 75 5.47 -7.28 -4.46
N VAL A 76 5.16 -8.50 -4.90
CA VAL A 76 4.79 -9.63 -4.06
C VAL A 76 5.80 -10.74 -4.37
N PRO A 77 6.60 -11.19 -3.39
CA PRO A 77 7.54 -12.28 -3.60
C PRO A 77 6.83 -13.58 -4.01
N ASP A 78 7.41 -14.36 -4.92
CA ASP A 78 6.84 -15.64 -5.37
C ASP A 78 6.59 -16.62 -4.22
N ALA A 79 7.47 -16.62 -3.22
CA ALA A 79 7.29 -17.44 -2.01
C ALA A 79 6.01 -17.09 -1.25
N VAL A 80 5.61 -15.82 -1.22
CA VAL A 80 4.36 -15.37 -0.60
C VAL A 80 3.17 -15.82 -1.44
N ILE A 81 3.24 -15.68 -2.77
CA ILE A 81 2.19 -16.15 -3.69
C ILE A 81 1.94 -17.65 -3.48
N GLN A 82 3.01 -18.46 -3.45
CA GLN A 82 2.93 -19.91 -3.25
C GLN A 82 2.39 -20.29 -1.86
N ALA A 83 2.82 -19.58 -0.80
CA ALA A 83 2.37 -19.85 0.56
C ALA A 83 0.88 -19.53 0.74
N VAL A 84 0.42 -18.38 0.21
CA VAL A 84 -1.01 -18.03 0.19
C VAL A 84 -1.80 -19.05 -0.63
N GLY A 85 -1.26 -19.53 -1.74
CA GLY A 85 -1.90 -20.54 -2.60
C GLY A 85 -2.12 -21.85 -1.88
N SER A 86 -1.08 -22.34 -1.22
CA SER A 86 -1.14 -23.55 -0.41
C SER A 86 -2.17 -23.42 0.72
N ALA A 87 -2.23 -22.26 1.38
CA ALA A 87 -3.20 -22.01 2.45
C ALA A 87 -4.65 -21.97 1.93
N LEU A 88 -4.88 -21.46 0.72
CA LEU A 88 -6.22 -21.45 0.10
C LEU A 88 -6.66 -22.84 -0.36
N GLN A 89 -5.74 -23.65 -0.90
CA GLN A 89 -6.00 -25.05 -1.24
C GLN A 89 -6.39 -25.89 -0.02
N GLN A 90 -5.71 -25.69 1.11
CA GLN A 90 -6.08 -26.32 2.38
C GLN A 90 -7.48 -25.92 2.87
N LYS A 91 -7.99 -24.76 2.44
CA LYS A 91 -9.35 -24.27 2.71
C LYS A 91 -10.38 -24.70 1.65
N GLY A 92 -9.98 -25.51 0.67
CA GLY A 92 -10.88 -26.08 -0.34
C GLY A 92 -10.96 -25.30 -1.67
N VAL A 93 -10.09 -24.31 -1.89
CA VAL A 93 -9.99 -23.62 -3.19
C VAL A 93 -9.11 -24.45 -4.12
N ALA A 94 -9.70 -25.14 -5.10
CA ALA A 94 -8.99 -26.09 -5.95
C ALA A 94 -7.84 -25.46 -6.75
N GLU A 95 -8.10 -24.34 -7.41
CA GLU A 95 -7.14 -23.65 -8.29
C GLU A 95 -7.16 -22.13 -8.04
N PRO A 96 -6.47 -21.64 -6.99
CA PRO A 96 -6.36 -20.21 -6.75
C PRO A 96 -5.52 -19.55 -7.86
N ASN A 97 -6.08 -18.51 -8.47
CA ASN A 97 -5.45 -17.70 -9.50
C ASN A 97 -5.07 -16.34 -8.91
N TYR A 98 -3.83 -15.90 -9.14
CA TYR A 98 -3.31 -14.65 -8.62
C TYR A 98 -3.26 -13.58 -9.69
N GLN A 99 -3.78 -12.40 -9.36
CA GLN A 99 -3.67 -11.22 -10.21
C GLN A 99 -3.10 -10.05 -9.41
N ALA A 100 -2.33 -9.21 -10.11
CA ALA A 100 -1.92 -7.93 -9.57
C ALA A 100 -3.17 -7.05 -9.35
N ILE A 101 -3.15 -6.25 -8.29
CA ILE A 101 -4.18 -5.24 -8.07
C ILE A 101 -4.06 -4.21 -9.20
N ASN A 102 -5.12 -4.04 -9.97
CA ASN A 102 -5.20 -2.97 -10.95
C ASN A 102 -5.47 -1.65 -10.21
N PHE A 103 -4.46 -0.80 -10.13
CA PHE A 103 -4.63 0.54 -9.60
C PHE A 103 -5.24 1.45 -10.66
N LEU A 104 -6.16 2.30 -10.23
CA LEU A 104 -6.95 3.15 -11.10
C LEU A 104 -6.37 4.54 -11.19
N ASP A 105 -6.29 5.07 -12.40
CA ASP A 105 -6.05 6.49 -12.64
C ASP A 105 -7.38 7.25 -12.61
N ILE A 106 -7.89 7.50 -11.40
CA ILE A 106 -9.11 8.30 -11.22
C ILE A 106 -8.71 9.61 -10.59
N THR A 107 -8.30 10.57 -11.42
CA THR A 107 -8.15 11.95 -10.96
C THR A 107 -9.52 12.46 -10.51
N LYS A 108 -9.69 12.70 -9.21
CA LYS A 108 -10.87 13.35 -8.66
C LYS A 108 -10.46 14.76 -8.23
N ASP A 109 -11.19 15.76 -8.71
CA ASP A 109 -10.99 17.18 -8.34
C ASP A 109 -9.57 17.71 -8.65
N GLY A 110 -8.91 17.16 -9.68
CA GLY A 110 -7.56 17.58 -10.11
C GLY A 110 -6.42 17.05 -9.22
N VAL A 111 -6.71 16.18 -8.25
CA VAL A 111 -5.71 15.52 -7.41
C VAL A 111 -5.44 14.12 -7.97
N ASP A 112 -4.18 13.84 -8.27
CA ASP A 112 -3.72 12.49 -8.61
C ASP A 112 -3.90 11.58 -7.39
N PRO A 113 -4.76 10.55 -7.46
CA PRO A 113 -5.02 9.68 -6.33
C PRO A 113 -3.86 8.71 -6.04
N ASN A 114 -2.90 8.59 -6.96
CA ASN A 114 -1.80 7.65 -6.88
C ASN A 114 -0.50 8.41 -6.60
N GLN A 115 -0.04 8.35 -5.35
CA GLN A 115 1.18 9.03 -4.93
C GLN A 115 2.08 8.09 -4.14
N ALA A 116 3.37 8.16 -4.41
CA ALA A 116 4.39 7.52 -3.59
C ALA A 116 5.14 8.59 -2.81
N PHE A 117 5.39 8.32 -1.54
CA PHE A 117 6.09 9.22 -0.63
C PHE A 117 7.35 8.55 -0.10
N LEU A 118 8.45 9.28 -0.16
CA LEU A 118 9.68 8.98 0.55
C LEU A 118 9.77 9.92 1.74
N ASN A 119 9.69 9.36 2.94
CA ASN A 119 9.91 10.07 4.18
C ASN A 119 11.27 9.65 4.73
N TYR A 120 12.12 10.61 5.06
CA TYR A 120 13.41 10.31 5.69
C TYR A 120 13.77 11.35 6.74
N ALA A 121 14.36 10.87 7.82
CA ALA A 121 14.76 11.68 8.96
C ALA A 121 16.00 11.08 9.61
N ASP A 122 16.89 11.92 10.11
CA ASP A 122 18.04 11.48 10.88
C ASP A 122 17.62 10.97 12.27
N ALA A 123 18.48 10.18 12.91
CA ALA A 123 18.19 9.65 14.25
C ALA A 123 18.10 10.72 15.33
N GLY A 124 18.75 11.88 15.12
CA GLY A 124 18.73 13.02 16.04
C GLY A 124 17.51 13.93 15.88
N GLY A 125 16.70 13.75 14.82
CA GLY A 125 15.57 14.61 14.50
C GLY A 125 15.98 16.03 14.07
N MET A 126 17.23 16.23 13.65
CA MET A 126 17.71 17.52 13.13
C MET A 126 17.07 17.86 11.78
N PHE A 127 16.67 16.86 10.99
CA PHE A 127 15.87 17.08 9.81
C PHE A 127 14.85 15.96 9.58
N SER A 128 13.75 16.32 8.93
CA SER A 128 12.75 15.39 8.41
C SER A 128 12.23 15.93 7.09
N ARG A 129 12.21 15.09 6.06
CA ARG A 129 11.75 15.47 4.72
C ARG A 129 10.81 14.42 4.15
N THR A 130 9.82 14.92 3.43
CA THR A 130 8.88 14.13 2.63
C THR A 130 9.03 14.56 1.18
N VAL A 131 9.28 13.59 0.29
CA VAL A 131 9.31 13.79 -1.16
C VAL A 131 8.20 12.95 -1.76
N ALA A 132 7.36 13.56 -2.59
CA ALA A 132 6.28 12.87 -3.28
C ALA A 132 6.62 12.71 -4.76
N THR A 133 6.15 11.62 -5.38
CA THR A 133 6.16 11.41 -6.82
C THR A 133 4.93 10.59 -7.24
N THR A 134 4.52 10.73 -8.50
CA THR A 134 3.55 9.82 -9.11
C THR A 134 4.27 8.54 -9.54
N PRO A 135 3.84 7.34 -9.10
CA PRO A 135 4.38 6.07 -9.59
C PRO A 135 3.88 5.77 -11.01
N SER A 136 4.62 4.92 -11.75
CA SER A 136 4.10 4.42 -13.03
C SER A 136 2.82 3.61 -12.83
N LEU A 137 1.85 3.71 -13.74
CA LEU A 137 0.64 2.87 -13.66
C LEU A 137 0.79 1.51 -14.36
N SER A 138 1.80 1.37 -15.21
CA SER A 138 2.17 0.13 -15.86
C SER A 138 3.27 -0.63 -15.10
N GLY A 139 3.30 -1.96 -15.22
CA GLY A 139 4.38 -2.79 -14.66
C GLY A 139 4.27 -2.96 -13.15
N ASN A 140 5.38 -2.78 -12.42
CA ASN A 140 5.48 -2.94 -10.96
C ASN A 140 5.24 -1.62 -10.19
N GLN A 141 4.54 -0.67 -10.80
CA GLN A 141 4.25 0.64 -10.22
C GLN A 141 5.48 1.35 -9.63
N THR A 142 6.50 1.56 -10.45
CA THR A 142 7.77 2.12 -10.01
C THR A 142 7.63 3.62 -9.69
N ALA A 143 8.04 4.03 -8.49
CA ALA A 143 8.21 5.42 -8.09
C ALA A 143 9.68 5.81 -8.10
N ALA A 144 10.03 6.85 -8.87
CA ALA A 144 11.39 7.39 -8.94
C ALA A 144 11.47 8.75 -8.21
N PHE A 145 12.26 8.79 -7.14
CA PHE A 145 12.48 9.98 -6.33
C PHE A 145 13.79 10.65 -6.76
N ASN A 146 13.70 11.92 -7.15
CA ASN A 146 14.84 12.75 -7.49
C ASN A 146 14.99 13.84 -6.42
N LEU A 147 15.89 13.62 -5.47
CA LEU A 147 16.18 14.55 -4.40
C LEU A 147 17.28 15.50 -4.86
N SER A 148 16.90 16.74 -5.16
CA SER A 148 17.85 17.81 -5.47
C SER A 148 18.16 18.63 -4.21
N SER A 149 19.30 19.34 -4.25
CA SER A 149 19.71 20.27 -3.20
C SER A 149 19.79 19.63 -1.81
N LEU A 150 20.41 18.45 -1.73
CA LEU A 150 20.72 17.84 -0.43
C LEU A 150 21.75 18.68 0.31
N THR A 151 21.60 18.76 1.63
CA THR A 151 22.60 19.32 2.53
C THR A 151 23.66 18.28 2.89
N GLN A 152 24.82 18.72 3.41
CA GLN A 152 25.89 17.81 3.81
C GLN A 152 25.44 16.80 4.88
N SER A 153 24.55 17.20 5.80
CA SER A 153 23.99 16.30 6.81
C SER A 153 23.12 15.21 6.19
N GLU A 154 22.31 15.54 5.17
CA GLU A 154 21.50 14.56 4.45
C GLU A 154 22.34 13.61 3.59
N VAL A 155 23.42 14.11 2.98
CA VAL A 155 24.40 13.27 2.25
C VAL A 155 25.02 12.24 3.20
N ASN A 156 25.47 12.69 4.38
CA ASN A 156 26.04 11.81 5.40
C ASN A 156 25.02 10.81 5.93
N PHE A 157 23.76 11.23 6.10
CA PHE A 157 22.65 10.35 6.44
C PHE A 157 22.48 9.22 5.42
N PHE A 158 22.38 9.53 4.13
CA PHE A 158 22.19 8.50 3.11
C PHE A 158 23.39 7.56 3.02
N LYS A 159 24.62 8.08 3.11
CA LYS A 159 25.83 7.25 3.18
C LYS A 159 25.77 6.29 4.37
N ALA A 160 25.44 6.78 5.56
CA ALA A 160 25.36 5.97 6.78
C ALA A 160 24.21 4.94 6.74
N TYR A 161 23.03 5.34 6.25
CA TYR A 161 21.86 4.48 6.17
C TYR A 161 22.10 3.29 5.23
N PHE A 162 22.59 3.56 4.01
CA PHE A 162 22.83 2.51 3.02
C PHE A 162 24.12 1.70 3.27
N SER A 163 25.05 2.19 4.09
CA SER A 163 26.18 1.39 4.57
C SER A 163 25.82 0.49 5.76
N GLY A 164 24.58 0.54 6.27
CA GLY A 164 24.11 -0.27 7.39
C GLY A 164 24.59 0.23 8.76
N ALA A 165 24.92 1.51 8.91
CA ALA A 165 25.29 2.07 10.19
C ALA A 165 24.11 2.01 11.18
N THR A 166 24.40 1.58 12.41
CA THR A 166 23.41 1.63 13.50
C THR A 166 23.10 3.09 13.84
N ASN A 167 21.82 3.44 13.95
CA ASN A 167 21.33 4.79 14.24
C ASN A 167 21.52 5.85 13.14
N ALA A 168 21.55 5.47 11.86
CA ALA A 168 21.53 6.47 10.78
C ALA A 168 20.23 7.31 10.79
N GLY A 169 19.11 6.74 11.25
CA GLY A 169 17.79 7.36 11.25
C GLY A 169 16.76 6.45 10.61
N SER A 170 15.78 7.03 9.93
CA SER A 170 14.71 6.28 9.28
C SER A 170 14.52 6.69 7.82
N VAL A 171 14.25 5.69 6.98
CA VAL A 171 13.73 5.86 5.63
C VAL A 171 12.44 5.04 5.56
N GLN A 172 11.35 5.69 5.17
CA GLN A 172 10.05 5.06 5.01
C GLN A 172 9.49 5.42 3.64
N VAL A 173 9.08 4.39 2.89
CA VAL A 173 8.39 4.56 1.62
C VAL A 173 6.94 4.13 1.80
N SER A 174 6.01 4.98 1.40
CA SER A 174 4.58 4.69 1.39
C SER A 174 3.99 4.94 0.02
N TYR A 175 2.98 4.16 -0.34
CA TYR A 175 2.21 4.30 -1.56
C TYR A 175 0.76 4.55 -1.17
N GLN A 176 0.16 5.57 -1.76
CA GLN A 176 -1.27 5.80 -1.81
C GLN A 176 -1.72 5.40 -3.21
N LEU A 177 -2.62 4.42 -3.28
CA LEU A 177 -3.11 3.88 -4.55
C LEU A 177 -4.60 3.61 -4.45
N THR A 178 -5.30 3.75 -5.57
CA THR A 178 -6.74 3.50 -5.64
C THR A 178 -7.03 2.21 -6.39
N ALA A 179 -7.91 1.37 -5.86
CA ALA A 179 -8.37 0.13 -6.52
C ALA A 179 -9.90 0.03 -6.47
N LEU A 180 -10.49 -0.71 -7.41
CA LEU A 180 -11.93 -0.99 -7.38
C LEU A 180 -12.24 -2.00 -6.27
N ALA A 181 -13.23 -1.66 -5.44
CA ALA A 181 -13.72 -2.53 -4.40
C ALA A 181 -15.25 -2.57 -4.40
N ARG A 182 -15.82 -3.70 -3.99
CA ARG A 182 -17.25 -3.88 -3.74
C ARG A 182 -17.47 -4.29 -2.28
N LEU A 183 -18.51 -3.70 -1.69
CA LEU A 183 -19.08 -4.15 -0.43
C LEU A 183 -20.10 -5.23 -0.71
N GLY A 184 -20.11 -6.30 0.09
CA GLY A 184 -21.11 -7.37 -0.03
C GLY A 184 -22.53 -6.84 0.15
N THR A 185 -23.50 -7.50 -0.50
CA THR A 185 -24.92 -7.17 -0.35
C THR A 185 -25.38 -7.42 1.09
N ILE A 186 -25.88 -6.38 1.76
CA ILE A 186 -26.55 -6.51 3.07
C ILE A 186 -28.04 -6.74 2.83
N THR A 187 -28.54 -7.91 3.20
CA THR A 187 -29.99 -8.18 3.20
C THR A 187 -30.58 -7.84 4.56
N ALA A 188 -31.26 -6.70 4.68
CA ALA A 188 -32.03 -6.36 5.87
C ALA A 188 -33.42 -7.01 5.78
N ARG A 189 -33.74 -7.89 6.73
CA ARG A 189 -35.09 -8.48 6.85
C ARG A 189 -35.90 -7.68 7.86
N VAL A 190 -36.82 -6.84 7.38
CA VAL A 190 -37.78 -6.15 8.25
C VAL A 190 -38.89 -7.14 8.61
N GLN A 191 -38.95 -7.55 9.87
CA GLN A 191 -40.08 -8.32 10.40
C GLN A 191 -41.07 -7.35 11.04
N PHE A 192 -42.30 -7.33 10.54
CA PHE A 192 -43.42 -6.61 11.13
C PHE A 192 -44.26 -7.60 11.93
N ASP A 193 -44.28 -7.45 13.26
CA ASP A 193 -45.22 -8.18 14.11
C ASP A 193 -46.55 -7.42 14.17
N SER A 194 -47.52 -7.87 13.39
CA SER A 194 -48.87 -7.29 13.37
C SER A 194 -49.62 -7.45 14.70
N GLN A 195 -49.22 -8.39 15.54
CA GLN A 195 -49.89 -8.68 16.81
C GLN A 195 -49.52 -7.63 17.87
N ALA A 196 -48.27 -7.16 17.87
CA ALA A 196 -47.84 -6.01 18.67
C ALA A 196 -48.56 -4.71 18.26
N ALA A 197 -48.75 -4.47 16.96
CA ALA A 197 -49.48 -3.31 16.46
C ALA A 197 -50.98 -3.35 16.83
N PHE A 198 -51.60 -4.53 16.78
CA PHE A 198 -53.01 -4.70 17.18
C PHE A 198 -53.23 -4.46 18.68
N ASN A 199 -52.29 -4.90 19.54
CA ASN A 199 -52.38 -4.68 20.98
C ASN A 199 -52.29 -3.19 21.36
N TYR A 200 -51.47 -2.39 20.66
CA TYR A 200 -51.41 -0.94 20.85
C TYR A 200 -52.73 -0.23 20.48
N GLN A 201 -53.44 -0.71 19.47
CA GLN A 201 -54.71 -0.13 19.05
C GLN A 201 -55.82 -0.35 20.09
N ARG A 202 -55.73 -1.40 20.92
CA ARG A 202 -56.69 -1.68 22.00
C ARG A 202 -56.49 -0.77 23.22
N THR A 203 -55.31 -0.18 23.42
CA THR A 203 -54.98 0.58 24.64
C THR A 203 -55.50 2.02 24.64
N TYR A 204 -55.99 2.54 23.51
CA TYR A 204 -56.61 3.87 23.45
C TYR A 204 -58.15 3.76 23.51
N LYS A 205 -58.71 3.88 24.71
CA LYS A 205 -60.13 4.23 24.91
C LYS A 205 -60.22 5.70 25.33
N TRP A 206 -60.95 6.49 24.56
CA TRP A 206 -61.34 7.85 24.94
C TRP A 206 -62.24 7.80 26.17
N VAL A 207 -61.85 8.53 27.23
CA VAL A 207 -62.75 8.90 28.33
C VAL A 207 -63.30 10.28 27.98
N ARG A 208 -64.60 10.38 27.69
CA ARG A 208 -65.30 11.66 27.69
C ARG A 208 -65.72 11.96 29.13
N SER A 209 -65.29 13.11 29.65
CA SER A 209 -65.81 13.75 30.86
C SER A 209 -67.24 14.22 30.65
#